data_AF-A0A8J6GP47-F1
#
_entry.id   AF-A0A8J6GP47-F1
#
_cell.length_a   1.000
_cell.length_b   1.000
_cell.length_c   1.000
_cell.angle_alpha   90.00
_cell.angle_beta   90.00
_cell.angle_gamma   90.00
#
_symmetry.space_group_name_H-M   'P 1'
#
loop_
_entity.id
_entity.type
_entity.pdbx_description
1 polymer ?
#
loop_
_entity_poly.entity_id
_entity_poly.type
_entity_poly.pdbx_seq_one_letter_code
_entity_poly.pdbx_strand_id
1 'polypeptide(L)'
;MSDSQCLVLTAQHCPAADTTYMCTLHSQNLAPFTAPVSVTIIRDGDTTCPTDFSVVDWNVTKAGFVAQAPCPVNKRGMVKRLCGSDGIWGPVQSSCTEAKILNLCLKAKVKLLPP
;
A
#
# COMPACT_ATOMS: atom_id res chain seq x y z
N MET A 1 14.12 14.15 12.69
CA MET A 1 12.94 13.30 12.47
C MET A 1 13.19 12.51 11.21
N SER A 2 13.42 11.20 11.32
CA SER A 2 13.70 10.34 10.17
C SER A 2 12.36 9.93 9.56
N ASP A 3 11.97 10.55 8.43
CA ASP A 3 10.87 10.04 7.63
C ASP A 3 11.26 8.62 7.20
N SER A 4 10.52 7.61 7.68
CA SER A 4 10.71 6.23 7.24
C SER A 4 10.43 6.17 5.74
N GLN A 5 11.48 6.23 4.93
CA GLN A 5 11.37 6.16 3.49
C GLN A 5 10.91 4.74 3.13
N CYS A 6 9.67 4.61 2.63
CA CYS A 6 9.22 3.35 2.07
C CYS A 6 10.07 3.03 0.84
N LEU A 7 10.88 1.98 0.92
CA LEU A 7 11.63 1.49 -0.22
C LEU A 7 10.66 0.79 -1.17
N VAL A 8 10.54 1.31 -2.40
CA VAL A 8 9.73 0.69 -3.45
C VAL A 8 10.64 -0.23 -4.26
N LEU A 9 10.33 -1.51 -4.29
CA LEU A 9 11.00 -2.49 -5.14
C LEU A 9 10.28 -2.53 -6.49
N THR A 10 10.95 -2.06 -7.54
CA THR A 10 10.44 -2.19 -8.91
C THR A 10 10.71 -3.60 -9.41
N ALA A 11 9.67 -4.43 -9.52
CA ALA A 11 9.78 -5.71 -10.20
C ALA A 11 9.89 -5.48 -11.71
N GLN A 12 11.02 -5.87 -12.31
CA GLN A 12 11.22 -5.73 -13.76
C GLN A 12 10.30 -6.65 -14.57
N HIS A 13 9.97 -7.82 -14.02
CA HIS A 13 9.07 -8.80 -14.63
C HIS A 13 8.15 -9.39 -13.56
N CYS A 14 6.91 -9.70 -13.95
CA CYS A 14 6.01 -10.44 -13.09
C CYS A 14 6.51 -11.89 -12.94
N PRO A 15 6.44 -12.49 -11.73
CA PRO A 15 6.79 -13.90 -11.58
C PRO A 15 5.82 -14.79 -12.38
N ALA A 16 6.31 -15.91 -12.90
CA ALA A 16 5.49 -16.84 -13.69
C ALA A 16 4.48 -17.62 -12.83
N ALA A 17 4.70 -17.69 -11.52
CA ALA A 17 3.87 -18.40 -10.56
C ALA A 17 3.87 -17.67 -9.22
N ASP A 18 3.01 -18.13 -8.31
CA ASP A 18 2.94 -17.59 -6.95
C ASP A 18 4.30 -17.74 -6.28
N THR A 19 4.87 -16.63 -5.84
CA THR A 19 6.26 -16.55 -5.38
C THR A 19 6.32 -15.77 -4.09
N THR A 20 7.11 -16.25 -3.13
CA THR A 20 7.44 -15.49 -1.93
C THR A 20 8.89 -15.06 -1.98
N TYR A 21 9.10 -13.75 -1.98
CA TYR A 21 10.41 -13.12 -1.91
C TYR A 21 10.79 -12.85 -0.46
N MET A 22 12.08 -12.88 -0.17
CA MET A 22 12.63 -12.46 1.13
C MET A 22 13.30 -11.11 0.95
N CYS A 23 12.69 -10.06 1.50
CA CYS A 23 13.23 -8.71 1.47
C CYS A 23 14.10 -8.49 2.70
N THR A 24 15.40 -8.29 2.48
CA THR A 24 16.36 -8.01 3.55
C THR A 24 16.73 -6.53 3.55
N LEU A 25 16.43 -5.85 4.66
CA LEU A 25 16.78 -4.46 4.90
C LEU A 25 18.10 -4.39 5.65
N HIS A 26 19.08 -3.71 5.05
CA HIS A 26 20.39 -3.47 5.66
C HIS A 26 20.47 -2.06 6.23
N SER A 27 21.07 -1.92 7.41
CA SER A 27 21.37 -0.64 8.04
C SER A 27 22.79 -0.64 8.60
N GLN A 28 23.38 0.54 8.82
CA GLN A 28 24.80 0.65 9.16
C GLN A 28 25.13 0.12 10.58
N ASN A 29 24.15 0.03 11.48
CA ASN A 29 24.40 -0.29 12.91
C ASN A 29 23.39 -1.27 13.54
N LEU A 30 22.52 -1.88 12.75
CA LEU A 30 21.56 -2.90 13.24
C LEU A 30 21.68 -4.16 12.41
N ALA A 31 21.37 -5.30 13.04
CA ALA A 31 21.24 -6.56 12.34
C ALA A 31 20.26 -6.41 11.16
N PRO A 32 20.53 -7.07 10.02
CA PRO A 32 19.62 -7.03 8.89
C PRO A 32 18.24 -7.55 9.29
N PHE A 33 17.20 -6.82 8.89
CA PHE A 33 15.82 -7.24 9.10
C PHE A 33 15.31 -7.90 7.83
N THR A 34 14.77 -9.12 7.93
CA THR A 34 14.23 -9.84 6.78
C THR A 34 12.74 -10.08 6.95
N ALA A 35 11.97 -9.75 5.92
CA ALA A 35 10.53 -9.99 5.87
C ALA A 35 10.11 -10.67 4.55
N PRO A 36 9.16 -11.62 4.59
CA PRO A 36 8.62 -12.24 3.39
C PRO A 36 7.63 -11.31 2.69
N VAL A 37 7.65 -11.34 1.36
CA VAL A 37 6.69 -10.66 0.48
C VAL A 37 6.14 -11.70 -0.51
N SER A 38 4.87 -12.04 -0.34
CA SER A 38 4.19 -13.01 -1.20
C SER A 38 3.48 -12.32 -2.36
N VAL A 39 3.73 -12.81 -3.57
CA VAL A 39 3.11 -12.39 -4.82
C VAL A 39 2.29 -13.56 -5.36
N THR A 40 1.02 -13.31 -5.66
CA THR A 40 0.11 -14.29 -6.25
C THR A 40 -0.32 -13.82 -7.63
N ILE A 41 -0.24 -14.72 -8.61
CA ILE A 41 -0.61 -14.42 -9.99
C ILE A 41 -2.10 -14.70 -10.21
N ILE A 42 -2.72 -13.84 -11.01
CA ILE A 42 -4.09 -14.02 -11.52
C ILE A 42 -4.02 -14.96 -12.72
N ARG A 43 -4.79 -16.05 -12.68
CA ARG A 43 -4.87 -17.10 -13.70
C ARG A 43 -6.25 -17.12 -14.33
N ASP A 44 -6.36 -17.76 -15.50
CA ASP A 44 -7.64 -17.98 -16.14
C ASP A 44 -8.57 -18.80 -15.24
N GLY A 45 -9.81 -18.34 -15.09
CA GLY A 45 -10.81 -18.93 -14.20
C GLY A 45 -10.77 -18.41 -12.76
N ASP A 46 -9.78 -17.60 -12.38
CA ASP A 46 -9.81 -16.93 -11.08
C ASP A 46 -10.99 -15.96 -10.99
N THR A 47 -11.64 -15.96 -9.83
CA THR A 47 -12.59 -14.90 -9.50
C THR A 47 -11.79 -13.63 -9.20
N THR A 48 -12.14 -12.53 -9.86
CA THR A 48 -11.48 -11.24 -9.72
C THR A 48 -12.51 -10.14 -9.58
N CYS A 49 -12.10 -9.06 -8.94
CA CYS A 49 -12.83 -7.81 -8.99
C CYS A 49 -12.35 -7.01 -10.21
N PRO A 50 -13.28 -6.48 -11.02
CA PRO A 50 -12.94 -5.78 -12.27
C PRO A 50 -12.29 -4.42 -11.99
N THR A 51 -11.80 -3.77 -13.03
CA THR A 51 -11.34 -2.39 -12.91
C THR A 51 -12.47 -1.45 -12.47
N ASP A 52 -12.15 -0.44 -11.66
CA ASP A 52 -13.10 0.58 -11.21
C ASP A 52 -12.42 1.95 -11.11
N PHE A 53 -13.11 3.01 -11.51
CA PHE A 53 -12.58 4.37 -11.61
C PHE A 53 -13.32 5.32 -10.66
N SER A 54 -13.31 4.97 -9.36
CA SER A 54 -14.04 5.71 -8.33
C SER A 54 -13.16 6.75 -7.64
N VAL A 55 -12.56 6.39 -6.51
CA VAL A 55 -11.67 7.28 -5.72
C VAL A 55 -10.26 7.34 -6.31
N VAL A 56 -9.84 6.24 -6.91
CA VAL A 56 -8.59 5.99 -7.62
C VAL A 56 -8.87 4.97 -8.71
N ASP A 57 -7.89 4.77 -9.60
CA ASP A 57 -7.93 3.70 -10.59
C ASP A 57 -7.63 2.37 -9.90
N TRP A 58 -8.67 1.58 -9.66
CA TRP A 58 -8.54 0.21 -9.14
C TRP A 58 -8.26 -0.73 -10.30
N ASN A 59 -7.09 -1.37 -10.29
CA ASN A 59 -6.76 -2.43 -11.24
C ASN A 59 -7.47 -3.74 -10.86
N VAL A 60 -7.55 -4.67 -11.82
CA VAL A 60 -8.06 -6.04 -11.59
C VAL A 60 -7.35 -6.65 -10.40
N THR A 61 -8.11 -7.19 -9.46
CA THR A 61 -7.58 -7.74 -8.20
C THR A 61 -8.20 -9.10 -7.93
N LYS A 62 -7.37 -10.08 -7.54
CA LYS A 62 -7.82 -11.44 -7.23
C LYS A 62 -8.75 -11.46 -6.01
N ALA A 63 -9.79 -12.29 -6.06
CA ALA A 63 -10.70 -12.51 -4.94
C ALA A 63 -9.95 -12.89 -3.66
N GLY A 64 -10.34 -12.27 -2.54
CA GLY A 64 -9.68 -12.42 -1.24
C GLY A 64 -8.48 -11.49 -1.00
N PHE A 65 -8.02 -10.75 -2.01
CA PHE A 65 -6.90 -9.80 -1.87
C PHE A 65 -7.39 -8.36 -1.66
N VAL A 66 -6.51 -7.55 -1.10
CA VAL A 66 -6.74 -6.11 -0.89
C VAL A 66 -5.94 -5.32 -1.91
N ALA A 67 -6.64 -4.53 -2.72
CA ALA A 67 -6.01 -3.51 -3.55
C ALA A 67 -5.66 -2.29 -2.70
N GLN A 68 -4.53 -1.66 -2.97
CA GLN A 68 -4.13 -0.41 -2.34
C GLN A 68 -3.57 0.58 -3.35
N ALA A 69 -3.81 1.86 -3.12
CA ALA A 69 -3.22 2.95 -3.89
C ALA A 69 -2.87 4.13 -2.98
N PRO A 70 -1.88 4.95 -3.35
CA PRO A 70 -1.65 6.22 -2.66
C PRO A 70 -2.87 7.14 -2.77
N CYS A 71 -3.03 8.01 -1.79
CA CYS A 71 -4.10 9.01 -1.85
C CYS A 71 -3.95 9.95 -3.08
N PRO A 72 -5.07 10.47 -3.60
CA PRO A 72 -5.07 11.46 -4.67
C PRO A 72 -4.28 12.74 -4.31
N VAL A 73 -4.07 13.59 -5.31
CA VAL A 73 -3.26 14.82 -5.22
C VAL A 73 -3.60 15.66 -3.98
N ASN A 74 -2.57 16.21 -3.34
CA ASN A 74 -2.62 17.03 -2.11
C ASN A 74 -3.07 16.31 -0.83
N LYS A 75 -3.29 14.99 -0.87
CA LYS A 75 -3.56 14.18 0.31
C LYS A 75 -2.40 13.25 0.65
N ARG A 76 -2.32 12.84 1.91
CA ARG A 76 -1.35 11.88 2.44
C ARG A 76 -2.10 10.68 2.99
N GLY A 77 -1.53 9.48 2.86
CA GLY A 77 -2.13 8.23 3.30
C GLY A 77 -2.30 7.24 2.14
N MET A 78 -3.19 6.27 2.34
CA MET A 78 -3.51 5.23 1.35
C MET A 78 -5.03 5.04 1.28
N VAL A 79 -5.50 4.63 0.11
CA VAL A 79 -6.82 4.00 -0.05
C VAL A 79 -6.65 2.51 -0.21
N LYS A 80 -7.56 1.74 0.36
CA LYS A 80 -7.59 0.29 0.31
C LYS A 80 -8.98 -0.22 -0.02
N ARG A 81 -9.06 -1.34 -0.71
CA ARG A 81 -10.32 -2.00 -1.03
C ARG A 81 -10.14 -3.51 -1.07
N LEU A 82 -10.99 -4.22 -0.33
CA LEU A 82 -11.02 -5.69 -0.36
C LEU A 82 -11.74 -6.14 -1.63
N CYS A 83 -11.13 -7.04 -2.38
CA CYS A 83 -11.85 -7.83 -3.37
C CYS A 83 -12.48 -9.03 -2.67
N GLY A 84 -13.81 -9.09 -2.63
CA GLY A 84 -14.56 -10.17 -1.99
C GLY A 84 -14.28 -11.52 -2.64
N SER A 85 -14.56 -12.60 -1.91
CA SER A 85 -14.44 -13.98 -2.43
C SER A 85 -15.38 -14.26 -3.60
N ASP A 86 -16.43 -13.46 -3.73
CA ASP A 86 -17.44 -13.45 -4.79
C ASP A 86 -17.06 -12.59 -6.01
N GLY A 87 -15.88 -11.96 -6.00
CA GLY A 87 -15.45 -11.04 -7.06
C GLY A 87 -16.15 -9.69 -7.01
N ILE A 88 -16.84 -9.39 -5.91
CA ILE A 88 -17.46 -8.09 -5.69
C ILE A 88 -16.53 -7.23 -4.85
N TRP A 89 -16.35 -6.01 -5.29
CA TRP A 89 -15.58 -5.05 -4.53
C TRP A 89 -16.28 -4.67 -3.23
N GLY A 90 -15.54 -4.76 -2.13
CA GLY A 90 -15.95 -4.20 -0.83
C GLY A 90 -15.92 -2.67 -0.78
N PRO A 91 -16.28 -2.08 0.38
CA PRO A 91 -16.23 -0.63 0.58
C PRO A 91 -14.78 -0.11 0.53
N VAL A 92 -14.63 1.12 0.04
CA VAL A 92 -13.34 1.82 0.05
C VAL A 92 -13.00 2.25 1.48
N GLN A 93 -11.82 1.85 1.95
CA GLN A 93 -11.23 2.29 3.21
C GLN A 93 -10.17 3.35 2.91
N SER A 94 -10.26 4.51 3.54
CA SER A 94 -9.37 5.64 3.26
C SER A 94 -8.72 6.18 4.53
N SER A 95 -7.40 6.35 4.51
CA SER A 95 -6.66 7.13 5.51
C SER A 95 -6.24 8.50 4.98
N CYS A 96 -6.87 8.96 3.90
CA CYS A 96 -6.44 10.17 3.21
C CYS A 96 -6.70 11.43 4.02
N THR A 97 -5.63 12.15 4.34
CA THR A 97 -5.66 13.43 5.05
C THR A 97 -5.09 14.53 4.17
N GLU A 98 -5.72 15.71 4.17
CA GLU A 98 -5.18 16.88 3.49
C GLU A 98 -3.77 17.20 3.97
N ALA A 99 -2.82 17.32 3.05
CA ALA A 99 -1.42 17.58 3.38
C ALA A 99 -1.26 18.89 4.16
N LYS A 100 -2.10 19.89 3.89
CA LYS A 100 -2.14 21.15 4.64
C LYS A 100 -2.53 20.93 6.10
N ILE A 101 -3.58 20.15 6.36
CA ILE A 101 -4.03 19.83 7.72
C ILE A 101 -2.94 19.05 8.45
N LEU A 102 -2.36 18.04 7.79
CA LEU A 102 -1.27 17.26 8.37
C LEU A 102 -0.08 18.15 8.76
N ASN A 103 0.32 19.09 7.89
CA ASN A 103 1.38 20.05 8.18
C ASN A 103 1.05 20.95 9.37
N LEU A 104 -0.20 21.40 9.52
CA LEU A 104 -0.63 22.18 10.68
C LEU A 104 -0.55 21.36 11.97
N CYS A 105 -1.01 20.11 11.95
CA CYS A 105 -0.91 19.20 13.09
C CYS A 105 0.55 18.93 13.49
N LEU A 106 1.44 18.74 12.53
CA LEU A 106 2.87 18.55 12.79
C LEU A 106 3.49 19.80 13.44
N LYS A 107 3.18 20.99 12.92
CA LYS A 107 3.62 22.25 13.53
C LYS A 107 3.11 22.43 14.97
N ALA A 108 1.86 22.05 15.23
CA ALA A 108 1.29 22.12 16.56
C ALA A 108 1.98 21.13 17.53
N LYS A 109 2.25 19.90 17.09
CA LYS A 109 2.95 18.88 17.90
C LYS A 109 4.37 19.31 18.27
N VAL A 110 5.12 19.90 17.34
CA VAL A 110 6.49 20.40 17.62
C VAL A 110 6.46 21.50 18.70
N LYS A 111 5.41 22.34 18.72
CA LYS A 111 5.24 23.37 19.75
C LYS A 111 4.83 22.82 21.13
N LEU A 112 4.39 21.57 21.22
CA LEU A 112 3.90 20.95 22.45
C LEU A 112 4.91 19.99 23.10
N LEU A 113 6.07 19.73 22.48
CA LEU A 113 7.16 19.03 23.13
C LEU A 113 7.94 20.00 24.05
N PRO A 114 8.19 19.67 25.33
CA PRO A 114 9.09 20.46 26.16
C PRO A 114 10.55 20.38 25.66
N PRO A 115 11.39 21.38 25.98
CA PRO A 115 12.80 21.46 25.56
C PRO A 115 13.67 20.32 26.11
#